data_AF-R4H5R9-F1
#
_entry.id   AF-R4H5R9-F1
#
_cell.length_a   1.000
_cell.length_b   1.000
_cell.length_c   1.000
_cell.angle_alpha   90.00
_cell.angle_beta   90.00
_cell.angle_gamma   90.00
#
_symmetry.space_group_name_H-M   'P 1'
#
loop_
_entity.id
_entity.type
_entity.pdbx_description
1 polymer ?
#
loop_
_entity_poly.entity_id
_entity_poly.type
_entity_poly.pdbx_seq_one_letter_code
_entity_poly.pdbx_strand_id
1 'polypeptide(L)'
;LERQTALDSGVSAIAEHEGKIIYTDPHKIIFASNGDTTTSNGDTTISIPLVICQRSNKNTCMHQKPQVSRGKCIKKGQILADGAATVGGELTLGKNVLVAYMPWEGYNFEDAVLISERLVYEDIYTSFHIRKYEIQTHMTSQGPERITREIPHLEAHLLRNLNRN
;
A
#
# COMPACT_ATOMS: atom_id res chain seq x y z
N LEU A 1 -11.24 18.63 -7.79
CA LEU A 1 -9.77 18.72 -7.95
C LEU A 1 -9.12 17.37 -7.65
N GLU A 2 -9.55 16.78 -6.54
CA GLU A 2 -9.22 15.47 -5.98
C GLU A 2 -9.22 14.33 -7.00
N ARG A 3 -10.27 14.25 -7.83
CA ARG A 3 -10.37 13.23 -8.88
C ARG A 3 -9.28 13.36 -9.94
N GLN A 4 -9.01 14.59 -10.39
CA GLN A 4 -7.97 14.85 -11.38
C GLN A 4 -6.59 14.51 -10.80
N THR A 5 -6.32 14.95 -9.57
CA THR A 5 -5.06 14.65 -8.87
C THR A 5 -4.85 13.14 -8.68
N ALA A 6 -5.88 12.40 -8.27
CA ALA A 6 -5.78 10.95 -8.11
C ALA A 6 -5.49 10.24 -9.43
N LEU A 7 -6.15 10.65 -10.52
CA LEU A 7 -5.94 10.08 -11.86
C LEU A 7 -4.54 10.38 -12.40
N ASP A 8 -4.09 11.63 -12.30
CA ASP A 8 -2.79 12.05 -12.86
C ASP A 8 -1.58 11.58 -12.03
N SER A 9 -1.81 11.18 -10.77
CA SER A 9 -0.74 10.73 -9.87
C SER A 9 -0.10 9.39 -10.24
N GLY A 10 -0.79 8.56 -11.03
CA GLY A 10 -0.36 7.18 -11.32
C GLY A 10 -0.44 6.21 -10.14
N VAL A 11 -1.03 6.61 -9.01
CA VAL A 11 -1.13 5.78 -7.80
C VAL A 11 -2.25 4.74 -7.91
N SER A 12 -3.31 5.05 -8.66
CA SER A 12 -4.44 4.13 -8.90
C SER A 12 -4.22 3.31 -10.18
N ALA A 13 -4.74 2.08 -10.22
CA ALA A 13 -4.71 1.27 -11.44
C ALA A 13 -5.90 1.63 -12.34
N ILE A 14 -5.62 2.01 -13.59
CA ILE A 14 -6.62 2.48 -14.56
C ILE A 14 -6.69 1.50 -15.74
N ALA A 15 -7.89 1.27 -16.25
CA ALA A 15 -8.13 0.44 -17.42
C ALA A 15 -7.70 1.17 -18.71
N GLU A 16 -6.71 0.65 -19.42
CA GLU A 16 -6.31 1.19 -20.74
C GLU A 16 -7.28 0.76 -21.85
N HIS A 17 -7.96 -0.38 -21.64
CA HIS A 17 -8.89 -0.98 -22.58
C HIS A 17 -10.24 -1.27 -21.91
N GLU A 18 -11.29 -1.27 -22.71
CA GLU A 18 -12.60 -1.76 -22.28
C GLU A 18 -12.67 -3.29 -22.38
N GLY A 19 -13.52 -3.89 -21.55
CA GLY A 19 -13.55 -5.34 -21.45
C GLY A 19 -14.40 -5.87 -20.32
N LYS A 20 -14.20 -7.13 -19.96
CA LYS A 20 -14.92 -7.79 -18.86
C LYS A 20 -13.95 -8.44 -17.88
N ILE A 21 -14.12 -8.16 -16.59
CA ILE A 21 -13.29 -8.75 -15.53
C ILE A 21 -13.52 -10.27 -15.49
N ILE A 22 -12.45 -11.03 -15.69
CA ILE A 22 -12.45 -12.49 -15.60
C ILE A 22 -12.11 -12.90 -14.16
N TYR A 23 -11.16 -12.20 -13.55
CA TYR A 23 -10.62 -12.58 -12.25
C TYR A 23 -10.02 -11.37 -11.53
N THR A 24 -10.10 -11.40 -10.20
CA THR A 24 -9.59 -10.35 -9.32
C THR A 24 -9.03 -11.00 -8.08
N ASP A 25 -7.78 -10.69 -7.77
CA ASP A 25 -7.17 -11.00 -6.49
C ASP A 25 -6.45 -9.76 -5.94
N PRO A 26 -5.93 -9.80 -4.71
CA PRO A 26 -5.19 -8.68 -4.16
C PRO A 26 -3.93 -8.32 -4.96
N HIS A 27 -3.32 -9.25 -5.70
CA HIS A 27 -2.05 -9.08 -6.38
C HIS A 27 -2.17 -8.68 -7.86
N LYS A 28 -3.31 -8.90 -8.49
CA LYS A 28 -3.57 -8.66 -9.91
C LYS A 28 -5.07 -8.65 -10.26
N ILE A 29 -5.37 -7.96 -11.34
CA ILE A 29 -6.69 -7.92 -11.99
C ILE A 29 -6.53 -8.47 -13.40
N ILE A 30 -7.41 -9.40 -13.79
CA ILE A 30 -7.39 -10.01 -15.13
C ILE A 30 -8.73 -9.74 -15.81
N PHE A 31 -8.68 -9.23 -17.04
CA PHE A 31 -9.88 -8.94 -17.84
C PHE A 31 -9.68 -9.30 -19.31
N ALA A 32 -10.76 -9.68 -19.98
CA ALA A 32 -10.80 -9.88 -21.43
C ALA A 32 -11.08 -8.54 -22.10
N SER A 33 -10.21 -8.10 -23.02
CA SER A 33 -10.45 -6.92 -23.87
C SER A 33 -11.50 -7.24 -24.93
N ASN A 34 -12.41 -6.29 -25.19
CA ASN A 34 -13.44 -6.45 -26.23
C ASN A 34 -12.97 -6.02 -27.65
N GLY A 35 -11.82 -5.36 -27.77
CA GLY A 35 -11.31 -4.84 -29.06
C GLY A 35 -10.31 -5.75 -29.77
N ASP A 36 -10.00 -5.44 -31.03
CA ASP A 36 -8.99 -6.09 -31.90
C ASP A 36 -7.52 -5.94 -31.41
N THR A 37 -7.32 -5.57 -30.15
CA THR A 37 -6.01 -5.57 -29.51
C THR A 37 -5.62 -7.00 -29.15
N THR A 38 -5.30 -7.78 -30.19
CA THR A 38 -4.63 -9.06 -30.02
C THR A 38 -3.22 -8.76 -29.52
N THR A 39 -2.90 -9.23 -28.32
CA THR A 39 -1.49 -9.34 -27.91
C THR A 39 -0.78 -10.18 -28.98
N SER A 40 0.53 -10.01 -29.19
CA SER A 40 1.33 -10.75 -30.20
C SER A 40 1.16 -12.27 -30.19
N ASN A 41 0.56 -12.82 -29.13
CA ASN A 41 0.35 -14.24 -28.87
C ASN A 41 -1.12 -14.70 -29.08
N GLY A 42 -2.02 -13.84 -29.57
CA GLY A 42 -3.43 -14.17 -29.85
C GLY A 42 -4.36 -14.22 -28.63
N ASP A 43 -3.85 -13.96 -27.42
CA ASP A 43 -4.66 -13.88 -26.20
C ASP A 43 -5.23 -12.46 -26.01
N THR A 44 -6.54 -12.37 -25.82
CA THR A 44 -7.29 -11.12 -25.55
C THR A 44 -7.34 -10.79 -24.05
N THR A 45 -6.70 -11.61 -23.22
CA THR A 45 -6.66 -11.45 -21.77
C THR A 45 -5.52 -10.52 -21.35
N ILE A 46 -5.87 -9.46 -20.60
CA ILE A 46 -4.93 -8.49 -20.04
C ILE A 46 -4.84 -8.71 -18.53
N SER A 47 -3.61 -8.81 -18.01
CA SER A 47 -3.32 -8.94 -16.58
C SER A 47 -2.61 -7.69 -16.07
N ILE A 48 -3.21 -7.02 -15.08
CA ILE A 48 -2.65 -5.84 -14.41
C ILE A 48 -2.16 -6.27 -13.03
N PRO A 49 -0.85 -6.29 -12.75
CA PRO A 49 -0.35 -6.51 -11.40
C PRO A 49 -0.66 -5.31 -10.50
N LEU A 50 -0.96 -5.59 -9.24
CA LEU A 50 -1.21 -4.59 -8.22
C LEU A 50 -0.06 -4.52 -7.23
N VAL A 51 0.20 -3.31 -6.76
CA VAL A 51 1.21 -3.05 -5.74
C VAL A 51 0.68 -3.48 -4.36
N ILE A 52 1.37 -4.39 -3.68
CA ILE A 52 0.99 -4.86 -2.34
C ILE A 52 2.09 -4.57 -1.33
N CYS A 53 1.75 -3.76 -0.32
CA CYS A 53 2.58 -3.46 0.85
C CYS A 53 4.04 -3.10 0.48
N GLN A 54 4.20 -2.21 -0.50
CA GLN A 54 5.51 -1.74 -0.95
C GLN A 54 5.95 -0.49 -0.17
N ARG A 55 7.25 -0.37 0.11
CA ARG A 55 7.82 0.78 0.81
C ARG A 55 7.89 2.01 -0.11
N SER A 56 7.41 3.15 0.36
CA SER A 56 7.65 4.45 -0.26
C SER A 56 9.00 5.08 0.16
N ASN A 57 9.43 6.13 -0.55
CA ASN A 57 10.64 6.89 -0.18
C ASN A 57 10.59 7.48 1.23
N LYS A 58 9.39 7.73 1.78
CA LYS A 58 9.17 8.26 3.13
C LYS A 58 8.78 7.17 4.13
N ASN A 59 9.08 5.90 3.82
CA ASN A 59 8.80 4.74 4.67
C ASN A 59 7.30 4.53 4.97
N THR A 60 6.41 5.07 4.16
CA THR A 60 4.97 4.75 4.22
C THR A 60 4.66 3.54 3.35
N CYS A 61 3.48 2.96 3.55
CA CYS A 61 2.99 1.83 2.78
C CYS A 61 2.27 2.27 1.49
N MET A 62 2.74 1.78 0.34
CA MET A 62 2.04 1.83 -0.93
C MET A 62 1.32 0.50 -1.14
N HIS A 63 0.00 0.55 -1.26
CA HIS A 63 -0.83 -0.64 -1.43
C HIS A 63 -2.04 -0.29 -2.29
N GLN A 64 -2.29 -1.08 -3.31
CA GLN A 64 -3.43 -0.95 -4.21
C GLN A 64 -4.50 -1.97 -3.84
N LYS A 65 -5.76 -1.52 -3.77
CA LYS A 65 -6.92 -2.34 -3.45
C LYS A 65 -7.86 -2.41 -4.65
N PRO A 66 -8.14 -3.60 -5.21
CA PRO A 66 -9.12 -3.73 -6.28
C PRO A 66 -10.49 -3.16 -5.89
N GLN A 67 -11.10 -2.40 -6.79
CA GLN A 67 -12.45 -1.84 -6.66
C GLN A 67 -13.48 -2.52 -7.58
N VAL A 68 -13.01 -3.42 -8.45
CA VAL A 68 -13.85 -4.14 -9.41
C VAL A 68 -14.11 -5.57 -8.97
N SER A 69 -15.22 -6.12 -9.42
CA SER A 69 -15.64 -7.49 -9.12
C SER A 69 -15.69 -8.32 -10.40
N ARG A 70 -15.49 -9.63 -10.26
CA ARG A 70 -15.58 -10.58 -11.38
C ARG A 70 -16.90 -10.42 -12.15
N GLY A 71 -16.82 -10.46 -13.47
CA GLY A 71 -17.95 -10.43 -14.38
C GLY A 71 -18.46 -9.03 -14.74
N LYS A 72 -17.97 -7.97 -14.09
CA LYS A 72 -18.32 -6.59 -14.48
C LYS A 72 -17.63 -6.18 -15.77
N CYS A 73 -18.35 -5.44 -16.61
CA CYS A 73 -17.77 -4.76 -17.75
C CYS A 73 -17.05 -3.49 -17.28
N ILE A 74 -15.91 -3.21 -17.88
CA ILE A 74 -15.10 -2.04 -17.61
C ILE A 74 -14.96 -1.20 -18.88
N LYS A 75 -14.87 0.11 -18.71
CA LYS A 75 -14.59 1.05 -19.80
C LYS A 75 -13.13 1.49 -19.75
N LYS A 76 -12.59 1.91 -20.90
CA LYS A 76 -11.32 2.62 -20.94
C LYS A 76 -11.37 3.85 -20.03
N GLY A 77 -10.30 4.07 -19.27
CA GLY A 77 -10.17 5.15 -18.29
C GLY A 77 -10.85 4.87 -16.94
N GLN A 78 -11.50 3.72 -16.76
CA GLN A 78 -12.11 3.34 -15.49
C GLN A 78 -11.04 2.93 -14.47
N ILE A 79 -11.23 3.32 -13.21
CA ILE A 79 -10.35 2.91 -12.11
C ILE A 79 -10.69 1.48 -11.71
N LEU A 80 -9.65 0.65 -11.67
CA LEU A 80 -9.73 -0.77 -11.37
C LEU A 80 -9.28 -1.07 -9.93
N ALA A 81 -8.31 -0.32 -9.43
CA ALA A 81 -7.85 -0.39 -8.05
C ALA A 81 -7.51 1.00 -7.52
N ASP A 82 -7.94 1.29 -6.30
CA ASP A 82 -7.49 2.48 -5.56
C ASP A 82 -6.09 2.24 -5.04
N GLY A 83 -5.23 3.26 -5.04
CA GLY A 83 -3.92 3.20 -4.40
C GLY A 83 -3.90 3.79 -3.00
N ALA A 84 -2.69 4.12 -2.54
CA ALA A 84 -2.51 4.75 -1.24
C ALA A 84 -3.15 6.15 -1.23
N ALA A 85 -3.93 6.44 -0.18
CA ALA A 85 -4.63 7.71 0.01
C ALA A 85 -5.60 8.08 -1.14
N THR A 86 -6.23 7.10 -1.77
CA THR A 86 -7.33 7.31 -2.72
C THR A 86 -8.50 6.40 -2.41
N VAL A 87 -9.73 6.86 -2.66
CA VAL A 87 -10.95 6.06 -2.55
C VAL A 87 -11.88 6.42 -3.69
N GLY A 88 -12.36 5.42 -4.44
CA GLY A 88 -13.28 5.65 -5.55
C GLY A 88 -12.72 6.56 -6.64
N GLY A 89 -11.40 6.63 -6.77
CA GLY A 89 -10.73 7.55 -7.68
C GLY A 89 -10.63 9.00 -7.25
N GLU A 90 -10.88 9.31 -5.98
CA GLU A 90 -10.66 10.63 -5.41
C GLU A 90 -9.53 10.58 -4.39
N LEU A 91 -8.72 11.65 -4.36
CA LEU A 91 -7.68 11.82 -3.36
C LEU A 91 -8.30 11.93 -1.96
N THR A 92 -7.88 11.06 -1.04
CA THR A 92 -8.37 10.96 0.33
C THR A 92 -7.17 10.89 1.29
N LEU A 93 -6.62 12.06 1.64
CA LEU A 93 -5.42 12.17 2.50
C LEU A 93 -5.68 11.89 3.98
N GLY A 94 -6.94 11.92 4.41
CA GLY A 94 -7.32 11.79 5.82
C GLY A 94 -8.74 11.32 6.00
N LYS A 95 -9.31 11.61 7.17
CA LYS A 95 -10.67 11.23 7.56
C LYS A 95 -11.41 12.45 8.10
N ASN A 96 -12.68 12.56 7.72
CA ASN A 96 -13.59 13.52 8.30
C ASN A 96 -13.96 13.05 9.71
N VAL A 97 -13.88 13.95 10.69
CA VAL A 97 -14.26 13.70 12.07
C VAL A 97 -15.22 14.79 12.55
N LEU A 98 -16.03 14.48 13.55
CA LEU A 98 -16.89 15.48 14.18
C LEU A 98 -16.04 16.37 15.10
N VAL A 99 -16.13 17.67 14.91
CA VAL A 99 -15.37 18.68 15.67
C VAL A 99 -16.33 19.59 16.41
N ALA A 100 -16.02 19.87 17.68
CA ALA A 100 -16.71 20.86 18.49
C ALA A 100 -15.75 22.02 18.80
N TYR A 101 -16.20 23.26 18.58
CA TYR A 101 -15.44 24.46 18.90
C TYR A 101 -15.90 24.98 20.27
N MET A 102 -15.20 24.59 21.33
CA MET A 102 -15.45 25.06 22.69
C MET A 102 -14.17 24.94 23.54
N PRO A 103 -13.98 25.80 24.54
CA PRO A 103 -12.93 25.58 25.53
C PRO A 103 -13.23 24.32 26.35
N TRP A 104 -12.22 23.50 26.64
CA TRP A 104 -12.37 22.29 27.43
C TRP A 104 -11.30 22.17 28.50
N GLU A 105 -11.59 22.66 29.71
CA GLU A 105 -10.73 22.56 30.90
C GLU A 105 -9.25 22.94 30.69
N GLY A 106 -8.95 23.77 29.68
CA GLY A 106 -7.59 24.15 29.30
C GLY A 106 -6.81 23.10 28.50
N TYR A 107 -7.38 21.92 28.20
CA TYR A 107 -6.73 20.89 27.39
C TYR A 107 -6.52 21.29 25.94
N ASN A 108 -7.29 22.25 25.44
CA ASN A 108 -7.13 22.86 24.12
C ASN A 108 -6.59 24.30 24.20
N PHE A 109 -5.69 24.56 25.16
CA PHE A 109 -4.99 25.84 25.26
C PHE A 109 -4.02 26.03 24.08
N GLU A 110 -3.88 27.27 23.61
CA GLU A 110 -3.14 27.63 22.39
C GLU A 110 -3.59 26.79 21.17
N ASP A 111 -2.69 25.97 20.62
CA ASP A 111 -2.91 25.17 19.42
C ASP A 111 -3.12 23.68 19.74
N ALA A 112 -3.30 23.33 21.02
CA ALA A 112 -3.52 21.96 21.43
C ALA A 112 -4.90 21.46 20.95
N VAL A 113 -4.92 20.24 20.40
CA VAL A 113 -6.14 19.58 19.96
C VAL A 113 -6.44 18.43 20.93
N LEU A 114 -7.59 18.52 21.61
CA LEU A 114 -8.11 17.42 22.40
C LEU A 114 -8.81 16.41 21.48
N ILE A 115 -8.39 15.15 21.55
CA ILE A 115 -8.97 14.06 20.74
C ILE A 115 -9.74 13.08 21.62
N SER A 116 -10.81 12.53 21.07
CA SER A 116 -11.53 11.43 21.70
C SER A 116 -10.73 10.12 21.58
N GLU A 117 -10.68 9.34 22.66
CA GLU A 117 -10.14 7.97 22.65
C GLU A 117 -10.77 7.08 21.58
N ARG A 118 -12.01 7.38 21.16
CA ARG A 118 -12.70 6.66 20.09
C ARG A 118 -11.87 6.60 18.81
N LEU A 119 -11.15 7.68 18.49
CA LEU A 119 -10.30 7.74 17.29
C LEU A 119 -9.14 6.73 17.34
N VAL A 120 -8.68 6.38 18.54
CA VAL A 120 -7.65 5.37 18.79
C VAL A 120 -8.26 3.98 18.69
N TYR A 121 -9.38 3.73 19.37
CA TYR A 121 -10.04 2.41 19.37
C TYR A 121 -10.59 2.00 18.00
N GLU A 122 -10.97 2.97 17.16
CA GLU A 122 -11.46 2.72 15.79
C GLU A 122 -10.35 2.77 14.72
N ASP A 123 -9.08 2.87 15.11
CA ASP A 123 -7.92 2.90 14.20
C ASP A 123 -8.02 3.98 13.08
N ILE A 124 -8.66 5.12 13.36
CA ILE A 124 -9.02 6.13 12.34
C ILE A 124 -7.78 6.76 11.69
N TYR A 125 -6.75 7.03 12.49
CA TYR A 125 -5.50 7.65 12.04
C TYR A 125 -4.30 6.69 12.15
N THR A 126 -4.55 5.38 12.23
CA THR A 126 -3.51 4.36 12.25
C THR A 126 -2.85 4.24 10.87
N SER A 127 -1.51 4.22 10.83
CA SER A 127 -0.72 4.18 9.59
C SER A 127 0.26 3.00 9.58
N PHE A 128 0.58 2.51 8.37
CA PHE A 128 1.60 1.49 8.16
C PHE A 128 2.92 2.12 7.72
N HIS A 129 3.99 1.77 8.44
CA HIS A 129 5.35 2.20 8.13
C HIS A 129 6.24 1.00 7.82
N ILE A 130 6.96 1.07 6.70
CA ILE A 130 7.85 0.00 6.22
C ILE A 130 9.28 0.54 6.25
N ARG A 131 10.15 -0.12 7.03
CA ARG A 131 11.57 0.21 7.12
C ARG A 131 12.40 -0.94 6.56
N LYS A 132 13.39 -0.60 5.73
CA LYS A 132 14.36 -1.56 5.20
C LYS A 132 15.67 -1.38 5.98
N TYR A 133 16.14 -2.46 6.58
CA TYR A 133 17.45 -2.53 7.21
C TYR A 133 18.31 -3.45 6.36
N GLU A 134 19.51 -2.99 6.00
CA GLU A 134 20.47 -3.76 5.21
C GLU A 134 21.71 -3.99 6.06
N ILE A 135 22.23 -5.21 5.98
CA ILE A 135 23.50 -5.62 6.59
C ILE A 135 24.40 -6.10 5.46
N GLN A 136 25.68 -5.75 5.55
CA GLN A 136 26.69 -6.14 4.58
C GLN A 136 27.87 -6.75 5.31
N THR A 137 28.41 -7.84 4.79
CA THR A 137 29.64 -8.48 5.28
C THR A 137 30.82 -8.05 4.43
N HIS A 138 31.94 -7.75 5.06
CA HIS A 138 33.14 -7.28 4.39
C HIS A 138 34.29 -8.29 4.47
N MET A 139 35.19 -8.21 3.49
CA MET A 139 36.50 -8.85 3.58
C MET A 139 37.41 -7.98 4.43
N THR A 140 37.88 -8.52 5.56
CA THR A 140 38.87 -7.85 6.40
C THR A 140 40.24 -8.50 6.23
N SER A 141 41.28 -7.83 6.73
CA SER A 141 42.63 -8.42 6.79
C SER A 141 42.72 -9.65 7.70
N GLN A 142 41.78 -9.80 8.64
CA GLN A 142 41.69 -10.95 9.56
C GLN A 142 40.78 -12.07 9.01
N GLY A 143 40.20 -11.88 7.82
CA GLY A 143 39.33 -12.84 7.16
C GLY A 143 37.95 -12.26 6.77
N PRO A 144 37.13 -13.06 6.05
CA PRO A 144 35.77 -12.69 5.70
C PRO A 144 34.86 -12.61 6.93
N GLU A 145 34.07 -11.54 7.04
CA GLU A 145 32.91 -11.52 7.93
C GLU A 145 31.86 -12.54 7.48
N ARG A 146 31.14 -13.14 8.44
CA ARG A 146 30.13 -14.17 8.17
C ARG A 146 28.84 -13.83 8.89
N ILE A 147 27.72 -14.02 8.21
CA ILE A 147 26.39 -14.08 8.85
C ILE A 147 26.27 -15.47 9.45
N THR A 148 26.08 -15.55 10.77
CA THR A 148 25.90 -16.80 11.50
C THR A 148 25.07 -16.55 12.74
N ARG A 149 24.33 -17.58 13.17
CA ARG A 149 23.61 -17.61 14.44
C ARG A 149 24.54 -17.84 15.65
N GLU A 150 25.79 -18.25 15.42
CA GLU A 150 26.81 -18.49 16.46
C GLU A 150 27.40 -17.18 16.97
N ILE A 151 26.60 -16.40 17.71
CA ILE A 151 27.01 -15.11 18.25
C ILE A 151 27.63 -15.33 19.65
N PRO A 152 28.90 -14.92 19.87
CA PRO A 152 29.57 -15.11 21.15
C PRO A 152 28.91 -14.28 22.25
N HIS A 153 28.91 -14.79 23.48
CA HIS A 153 28.39 -14.12 24.69
C HIS A 153 26.91 -13.71 24.62
N LEU A 154 26.10 -14.36 23.77
CA LEU A 154 24.66 -14.11 23.66
C LEU A 154 23.83 -15.26 24.24
N GLU A 155 22.79 -14.92 24.99
CA GLU A 155 21.87 -15.91 25.54
C GLU A 155 20.99 -16.55 24.45
N ALA A 156 20.70 -17.85 24.61
CA ALA A 156 19.93 -18.63 23.63
C ALA A 156 18.53 -18.08 23.36
N HIS A 157 17.90 -17.42 24.35
CA HIS A 157 16.57 -16.85 24.21
C HIS A 157 16.51 -15.68 23.21
N LEU A 158 17.60 -14.93 23.05
CA LEU A 158 17.70 -13.82 22.09
C LEU A 158 17.84 -14.32 20.65
N LEU A 159 18.39 -15.53 20.47
CA LEU A 159 18.57 -16.18 19.17
C LEU A 159 17.28 -16.83 18.63
N ARG A 160 16.18 -16.82 19.40
CA ARG A 160 14.94 -17.54 19.06
C ARG A 160 14.30 -17.12 17.73
N ASN A 161 14.52 -15.86 17.34
CA ASN A 161 13.96 -15.28 16.11
C ASN A 161 14.93 -15.38 14.91
N LEU A 162 16.14 -15.91 15.09
CA LEU A 162 17.08 -16.13 13.99
C LEU A 162 16.82 -17.48 13.33
N ASN A 163 16.87 -17.52 12.01
CA ASN A 163 16.83 -18.79 11.27
C ASN A 163 18.19 -19.52 11.39
N ARG A 164 18.33 -20.65 10.71
CA ARG A 164 19.55 -21.49 10.78
C ARG A 164 20.73 -20.91 9.98
N ASN A 165 20.49 -19.89 9.16
CA ASN A 165 21.47 -19.34 8.22
C ASN A 165 22.39 -18.30 8.86
#